data_AF-A0A352LKW9-F1
#
_entry.id   AF-A0A352LKW9-F1
#
_cell.length_a   1.000
_cell.length_b   1.000
_cell.length_c   1.000
_cell.angle_alpha   90.00
_cell.angle_beta   90.00
_cell.angle_gamma   90.00
#
_symmetry.space_group_name_H-M   'P 1'
#
loop_
_entity.id
_entity.type
_entity.pdbx_description
1 polymer ?
#
loop_
_entity_poly.entity_id
_entity_poly.type
_entity_poly.pdbx_seq_one_letter_code
_entity_poly.pdbx_strand_id
1 'polypeptide(L)'
;MGSNPAQSERTQGCSLDILSLLKRLCVMESRVTMGSDSMSHNFSRRTLLAAGAAAIPLQSVLAGQQGAVMADEQDFASPAGLYPDNPALREILERLARDVKDRAGAISSRERRIVMMAAVAGTGCEAAFTAARLKALVSEQGFSVEDARECLYQATAYIGAGRSAGLFAAFEAAVKQSGLKAPDRTRAEQGDRRRKGNDLQIAGFGEGIRNFWEKGPRDTAPVRELLAENCFGDYYARPGLTWAERELFTFSLLASLGFVPPQLLAHAKANLACGNGRGKLLAAVWTLLPWIGYPSTLNAISAVDQACAK
;
A
#
# COMPACT_ATOMS: atom_id res chain seq x y z
N MET A 1 -48.48 -43.81 -24.38
CA MET A 1 -48.12 -44.26 -23.02
C MET A 1 -46.60 -44.38 -22.93
N GLY A 2 -45.99 -43.74 -21.93
CA GLY A 2 -44.57 -43.86 -21.51
C GLY A 2 -43.58 -43.04 -22.36
N SER A 3 -43.26 -41.77 -22.03
CA SER A 3 -42.31 -41.26 -21.01
C SER A 3 -40.81 -41.30 -21.40
N ASN A 4 -40.26 -40.10 -21.64
CA ASN A 4 -38.84 -39.64 -21.75
C ASN A 4 -38.03 -39.90 -20.43
N PRO A 5 -36.74 -39.51 -20.20
CA PRO A 5 -35.64 -39.01 -21.06
C PRO A 5 -34.18 -39.53 -20.73
N ALA A 6 -33.23 -39.14 -21.59
CA ALA A 6 -31.82 -38.72 -21.38
C ALA A 6 -30.93 -39.29 -20.25
N GLN A 7 -29.69 -39.71 -20.61
CA GLN A 7 -28.49 -39.46 -19.80
C GLN A 7 -27.24 -39.16 -20.65
N SER A 8 -26.60 -38.07 -20.24
CA SER A 8 -25.39 -37.45 -20.76
C SER A 8 -24.11 -38.05 -20.18
N GLU A 9 -23.05 -38.01 -20.98
CA GLU A 9 -21.67 -38.29 -20.60
C GLU A 9 -21.21 -37.37 -19.46
N ARG A 10 -20.63 -37.97 -18.40
CA ARG A 10 -19.88 -37.27 -17.35
C ARG A 10 -18.39 -37.50 -17.56
N THR A 11 -17.69 -36.43 -17.90
CA THR A 11 -16.25 -36.31 -17.74
C THR A 11 -15.90 -36.31 -16.25
N GLN A 12 -15.02 -37.23 -15.83
CA GLN A 12 -14.44 -37.29 -14.50
C GLN A 12 -13.57 -36.06 -14.25
N GLY A 13 -13.99 -35.22 -13.30
CA GLY A 13 -13.19 -34.13 -12.76
C GLY A 13 -12.29 -34.63 -11.63
N CYS A 14 -10.99 -34.31 -11.74
CA CYS A 14 -10.00 -34.48 -10.70
C CYS A 14 -10.27 -33.49 -9.55
N SER A 15 -10.87 -33.97 -8.46
CA SER A 15 -11.02 -33.19 -7.22
C SER A 15 -9.74 -33.36 -6.39
N LEU A 16 -8.90 -32.32 -6.36
CA LEU A 16 -7.84 -32.18 -5.37
C LEU A 16 -8.48 -31.70 -4.07
N ASP A 17 -8.58 -32.62 -3.11
CA ASP A 17 -9.19 -32.41 -1.81
C ASP A 17 -8.32 -31.49 -0.93
N ILE A 18 -8.73 -30.22 -0.85
CA ILE A 18 -8.12 -29.14 -0.06
C ILE A 18 -8.08 -29.46 1.44
N LEU A 19 -8.89 -30.41 1.94
CA LEU A 19 -8.87 -30.86 3.34
C LEU A 19 -7.68 -31.77 3.68
N SER A 20 -6.99 -32.33 2.68
CA SER A 20 -5.78 -33.15 2.89
C SER A 20 -4.50 -32.31 3.06
N LEU A 21 -4.48 -31.09 2.53
CA LEU A 21 -3.32 -30.18 2.62
C LEU A 21 -3.24 -29.45 3.98
N LEU A 22 -4.39 -29.24 4.64
CA LEU A 22 -4.47 -28.54 5.92
C LEU A 22 -4.09 -29.40 7.15
N LYS A 23 -4.00 -30.73 6.99
CA LYS A 23 -3.52 -31.63 8.07
C LYS A 23 -2.00 -31.72 8.20
N ARG A 24 -1.22 -31.09 7.31
CA ARG A 24 0.27 -31.14 7.36
C ARG A 24 0.93 -29.86 7.88
N LEU A 25 0.18 -28.84 8.30
CA LEU A 25 0.73 -27.56 8.77
C LEU A 25 0.44 -27.24 10.24
N CYS A 26 -0.07 -28.21 11.03
CA CYS A 26 -0.33 -28.01 12.45
C CYS A 26 0.21 -29.18 13.29
N VAL A 27 1.54 -29.38 13.29
CA VAL A 27 2.26 -30.10 14.35
C VAL A 27 3.62 -29.43 14.51
N MET A 28 3.69 -28.40 15.35
CA MET A 28 4.93 -28.02 16.04
C MET A 28 4.57 -27.19 17.27
N GLU A 29 3.86 -27.83 18.21
CA GLU A 29 3.82 -27.37 19.59
C GLU A 29 4.68 -28.30 20.46
N SER A 30 5.64 -27.65 21.14
CA SER A 30 5.82 -27.76 22.57
C SER A 30 6.21 -29.14 23.14
N ARG A 31 7.52 -29.32 23.35
CA ARG A 31 8.02 -30.16 24.45
C ARG A 31 9.06 -29.37 25.25
N VAL A 32 8.60 -28.68 26.29
CA VAL A 32 9.41 -28.40 27.47
C VAL A 32 8.70 -29.07 28.63
N THR A 33 9.37 -30.08 29.18
CA THR A 33 8.95 -30.88 30.32
C THR A 33 8.98 -30.04 31.60
N MET A 34 7.88 -30.06 32.34
CA MET A 34 7.79 -29.60 33.72
C MET A 34 8.70 -30.46 34.61
N GLY A 35 9.73 -29.82 35.18
CA GLY A 35 10.44 -30.31 36.35
C GLY A 35 9.95 -29.55 37.58
N SER A 36 9.43 -30.29 38.55
CA SER A 36 9.15 -29.85 39.91
C SER A 36 10.43 -29.38 40.59
N ASP A 37 10.41 -28.24 41.29
CA ASP A 37 10.77 -28.18 42.72
C ASP A 37 10.74 -26.75 43.29
N SER A 38 9.96 -26.64 44.38
CA SER A 38 10.22 -25.91 45.63
C SER A 38 10.47 -24.39 45.67
N MET A 39 9.62 -23.77 46.49
CA MET A 39 9.95 -22.84 47.58
C MET A 39 10.46 -21.43 47.28
N SER A 40 9.58 -20.48 47.64
CA SER A 40 9.84 -19.17 48.22
C SER A 40 11.18 -19.03 48.97
N HIS A 41 11.90 -17.92 48.77
CA HIS A 41 12.43 -17.09 49.86
C HIS A 41 13.05 -15.75 49.37
N ASN A 42 12.55 -14.67 49.97
CA ASN A 42 13.22 -13.44 50.43
C ASN A 42 14.32 -12.78 49.57
N PHE A 43 13.97 -11.60 49.07
CA PHE A 43 14.89 -10.52 48.72
C PHE A 43 15.65 -10.04 49.97
N SER A 44 16.98 -10.01 49.92
CA SER A 44 17.79 -9.22 50.84
C SER A 44 18.88 -8.47 50.09
N ARG A 45 18.88 -7.14 50.27
CA ARG A 45 19.91 -6.20 49.84
C ARG A 45 21.17 -6.41 50.69
N ARG A 46 22.28 -6.84 50.10
CA ARG A 46 23.64 -6.32 50.41
C ARG A 46 24.75 -6.99 49.59
N THR A 47 25.60 -6.10 49.05
CA THR A 47 27.03 -6.27 48.79
C THR A 47 27.46 -6.97 47.50
N LEU A 48 27.90 -6.16 46.53
CA LEU A 48 29.28 -6.25 46.03
C LEU A 48 29.68 -4.94 45.35
N LEU A 49 30.34 -4.08 46.13
CA LEU A 49 31.32 -3.12 45.66
C LEU A 49 32.61 -3.89 45.39
N ALA A 50 33.18 -3.75 44.19
CA ALA A 50 34.59 -3.38 43.96
C ALA A 50 34.99 -3.68 42.51
N ALA A 51 35.13 -2.62 41.70
CA ALA A 51 36.24 -2.49 40.74
C ALA A 51 36.24 -1.08 40.12
N GLY A 52 37.30 -0.32 40.43
CA GLY A 52 38.07 0.45 39.45
C GLY A 52 37.39 1.59 38.70
N ALA A 53 37.71 2.82 39.12
CA ALA A 53 37.45 4.03 38.37
C ALA A 53 38.18 4.07 37.02
N ALA A 54 37.48 4.48 35.97
CA ALA A 54 38.04 5.24 34.86
C ALA A 54 36.95 6.21 34.36
N ALA A 55 36.99 7.45 34.84
CA ALA A 55 36.16 8.52 34.33
C ALA A 55 36.66 8.91 32.93
N ILE A 56 35.99 8.42 31.90
CA ILE A 56 36.16 8.90 30.53
C ILE A 56 35.45 10.25 30.42
N PRO A 57 36.07 11.32 29.90
CA PRO A 57 35.44 12.62 29.82
C PRO A 57 34.22 12.55 28.90
N LEU A 58 33.04 12.85 29.46
CA LEU A 58 31.71 12.83 28.81
C LEU A 58 31.53 13.90 27.71
N GLN A 59 32.61 14.50 27.23
CA GLN A 59 32.59 15.59 26.25
C GLN A 59 32.78 15.14 24.80
N SER A 60 33.21 13.90 24.53
CA SER A 60 33.39 13.41 23.15
C SER A 60 32.19 12.63 22.58
N VAL A 61 31.19 12.28 23.39
CA VAL A 61 29.99 11.55 22.91
C VAL A 61 28.90 12.48 22.34
N LEU A 62 28.92 13.77 22.69
CA LEU A 62 27.91 14.73 22.22
C LEU A 62 28.21 15.32 20.84
N ALA A 63 29.45 15.23 20.35
CA ALA A 63 29.81 15.72 19.00
C ALA A 63 29.46 14.71 17.89
N GLY A 64 29.36 13.41 18.22
CA GLY A 64 29.03 12.36 17.25
C GLY A 64 27.53 12.19 16.97
N GLN A 65 26.66 12.69 17.85
CA GLN A 65 25.20 12.58 17.67
C GLN A 65 24.62 13.73 16.84
N GLN A 66 25.30 14.86 16.71
CA GLN A 66 24.80 15.98 15.87
C GLN A 66 25.04 15.75 14.37
N GLY A 67 25.95 14.85 13.98
CA GLY A 67 26.23 14.52 12.58
C GLY A 67 25.29 13.47 11.96
N ALA A 68 24.70 12.57 12.77
CA ALA A 68 23.83 11.49 12.29
C ALA A 68 22.34 11.87 12.22
N VAL A 69 21.93 12.94 12.94
CA VAL A 69 20.54 13.44 12.95
C VAL A 69 20.22 14.26 11.69
N MET A 70 21.23 14.66 10.91
CA MET A 70 21.06 15.55 9.74
C MET A 70 20.84 14.82 8.40
N ALA A 71 20.89 13.47 8.36
CA ALA A 71 20.81 12.71 7.11
C ALA A 71 19.42 12.16 6.76
N ASP A 72 18.42 12.25 7.65
CA ASP A 72 17.18 11.45 7.55
C ASP A 72 15.92 12.24 7.17
N GLU A 73 16.01 13.58 7.13
CA GLU A 73 14.88 14.44 6.74
C GLU A 73 14.62 14.45 5.22
N GLN A 74 15.42 13.72 4.42
CA GLN A 74 15.59 14.00 3.00
C GLN A 74 15.02 12.97 2.03
N ASP A 75 14.41 11.86 2.49
CA ASP A 75 13.85 10.87 1.56
C ASP A 75 12.46 10.37 1.94
N PHE A 76 11.43 10.84 1.22
CA PHE A 76 10.10 10.25 1.29
C PHE A 76 10.10 8.80 0.78
N ALA A 77 11.08 8.40 -0.04
CA ALA A 77 11.13 7.06 -0.63
C ALA A 77 11.56 5.96 0.33
N SER A 78 12.24 6.32 1.43
CA SER A 78 12.60 5.37 2.46
C SER A 78 11.63 5.44 3.65
N PRO A 79 11.10 4.29 4.12
CA PRO A 79 10.41 4.21 5.40
C PRO A 79 11.37 4.25 6.59
N ALA A 80 12.70 4.28 6.39
CA ALA A 80 13.68 4.34 7.48
C ALA A 80 13.44 5.52 8.42
N GLY A 81 13.13 6.71 7.87
CA GLY A 81 12.83 7.90 8.67
C GLY A 81 11.56 7.84 9.52
N LEU A 82 10.82 6.72 9.50
CA LEU A 82 9.75 6.45 10.45
C LEU A 82 10.27 5.91 11.80
N TYR A 83 11.57 5.59 11.90
CA TYR A 83 12.18 4.94 13.05
C TYR A 83 13.38 5.72 13.62
N PRO A 84 13.24 7.01 13.94
CA PRO A 84 14.36 7.89 14.32
C PRO A 84 15.18 7.34 15.51
N ASP A 85 14.51 6.68 16.46
CA ASP A 85 15.11 6.14 17.68
C ASP A 85 15.62 4.69 17.54
N ASN A 86 15.62 4.11 16.33
CA ASN A 86 16.07 2.74 16.08
C ASN A 86 17.12 2.69 14.94
N PRO A 87 18.39 3.00 15.23
CA PRO A 87 19.44 3.10 14.21
C PRO A 87 19.70 1.78 13.48
N ALA A 88 19.58 0.64 14.16
CA ALA A 88 19.78 -0.67 13.53
C ALA A 88 18.69 -0.97 12.49
N LEU A 89 17.43 -0.69 12.81
CA LEU A 89 16.32 -0.86 11.86
C LEU A 89 16.42 0.14 10.70
N ARG A 90 16.81 1.38 10.98
CA ARG A 90 17.04 2.40 9.95
C ARG A 90 18.07 1.93 8.93
N GLU A 91 19.22 1.44 9.37
CA GLU A 91 20.26 0.94 8.47
C GLU A 91 19.77 -0.21 7.59
N ILE A 92 18.98 -1.13 8.16
CA ILE A 92 18.36 -2.23 7.41
C ILE A 92 17.42 -1.70 6.32
N LEU A 93 16.54 -0.76 6.67
CA LEU A 93 15.55 -0.19 5.76
C LEU A 93 16.20 0.70 4.68
N GLU A 94 17.23 1.47 5.02
CA GLU A 94 17.99 2.26 4.06
C GLU A 94 18.75 1.39 3.06
N ARG A 95 19.37 0.30 3.53
CA ARG A 95 20.02 -0.67 2.64
C ARG A 95 19.00 -1.29 1.69
N LEU A 96 17.85 -1.73 2.22
CA LEU A 96 16.76 -2.25 1.39
C LEU A 96 16.27 -1.21 0.37
N ALA A 97 16.05 0.04 0.79
CA ALA A 97 15.59 1.12 -0.08
C ALA A 97 16.58 1.39 -1.23
N ARG A 98 17.89 1.36 -0.96
CA ARG A 98 18.93 1.44 -2.00
C ARG A 98 18.89 0.25 -2.95
N ASP A 99 18.85 -0.97 -2.41
CA ASP A 99 18.86 -2.21 -3.20
C ASP A 99 17.65 -2.32 -4.15
N VAL A 100 16.48 -1.79 -3.76
CA VAL A 100 15.28 -1.79 -4.61
C VAL A 100 15.23 -0.63 -5.59
N LYS A 101 15.85 0.52 -5.28
CA LYS A 101 15.84 1.71 -6.14
C LYS A 101 16.45 1.39 -7.50
N ASP A 102 17.56 0.68 -7.52
CA ASP A 102 18.25 0.28 -8.76
C ASP A 102 17.45 -0.75 -9.57
N ARG A 103 16.66 -1.60 -8.89
CA ARG A 103 15.79 -2.60 -9.53
C ARG A 103 14.49 -2.00 -10.07
N ALA A 104 14.08 -0.84 -9.57
CA ALA A 104 12.85 -0.14 -9.94
C ALA A 104 13.04 0.86 -11.11
N GLY A 105 14.09 0.73 -11.93
CA GLY A 105 14.46 1.72 -12.95
C GLY A 105 13.46 1.98 -14.09
N ALA A 106 12.33 1.26 -14.14
CA ALA A 106 11.33 1.37 -15.23
C ALA A 106 10.16 2.34 -14.94
N ILE A 107 10.22 3.13 -13.85
CA ILE A 107 9.23 4.18 -13.54
C ILE A 107 9.93 5.55 -13.40
N SER A 108 9.25 6.60 -13.84
CA SER A 108 9.66 8.00 -13.65
C SER A 108 9.61 8.43 -12.19
N SER A 109 10.24 9.57 -11.86
CA SER A 109 10.17 10.13 -10.50
C SER A 109 8.73 10.47 -10.08
N ARG A 110 7.89 10.98 -10.98
CA ARG A 110 6.47 11.26 -10.72
C ARG A 110 5.70 9.98 -10.39
N GLU A 111 5.84 8.95 -11.22
CA GLU A 111 5.20 7.64 -11.00
C GLU A 111 5.66 7.00 -9.69
N ARG A 112 6.95 7.09 -9.36
CA ARG A 112 7.48 6.61 -8.07
C ARG A 112 6.78 7.30 -6.90
N ARG A 113 6.56 8.62 -6.97
CA ARG A 113 5.84 9.38 -5.92
C ARG A 113 4.38 8.96 -5.79
N ILE A 114 3.72 8.69 -6.91
CA ILE A 114 2.36 8.13 -6.92
C ILE A 114 2.34 6.76 -6.22
N VAL A 115 3.27 5.87 -6.55
CA VAL A 115 3.39 4.55 -5.91
C VAL A 115 3.65 4.66 -4.40
N MET A 116 4.50 5.60 -3.98
CA MET A 116 4.80 5.83 -2.56
C MET A 116 3.60 6.40 -1.80
N MET A 117 2.84 7.33 -2.39
CA MET A 117 1.59 7.80 -1.82
C MET A 117 0.56 6.67 -1.67
N ALA A 118 0.53 5.74 -2.63
CA ALA A 118 -0.31 4.55 -2.55
C ALA A 118 0.10 3.61 -1.41
N ALA A 119 1.42 3.42 -1.19
CA ALA A 119 1.94 2.70 -0.03
C ALA A 119 1.51 3.31 1.31
N VAL A 120 1.72 4.63 1.46
CA VAL A 120 1.31 5.36 2.67
C VAL A 120 -0.19 5.24 2.92
N ALA A 121 -1.01 5.40 1.87
CA ALA A 121 -2.45 5.30 2.00
C ALA A 121 -2.95 3.87 2.28
N GLY A 122 -2.39 2.86 1.60
CA GLY A 122 -2.78 1.47 1.80
C GLY A 122 -2.38 0.91 3.17
N THR A 123 -1.24 1.37 3.71
CA THR A 123 -0.78 0.98 5.06
C THR A 123 -1.40 1.82 6.17
N GLY A 124 -2.03 2.96 5.86
CA GLY A 124 -2.53 3.90 6.86
C GLY A 124 -1.42 4.61 7.64
N CYS A 125 -0.24 4.79 7.04
CA CYS A 125 0.94 5.33 7.72
C CYS A 125 0.89 6.86 7.85
N GLU A 126 0.11 7.37 8.81
CA GLU A 126 0.01 8.81 9.10
C GLU A 126 1.36 9.45 9.42
N ALA A 127 2.25 8.70 10.09
CA ALA A 127 3.60 9.13 10.46
C ALA A 127 4.48 9.48 9.23
N ALA A 128 4.11 9.04 8.03
CA ALA A 128 4.80 9.44 6.81
C ALA A 128 4.63 10.94 6.49
N PHE A 129 3.61 11.60 7.03
CA PHE A 129 3.33 13.02 6.81
C PHE A 129 3.93 13.90 7.91
N THR A 130 5.21 14.22 7.77
CA THR A 130 5.86 15.32 8.47
C THR A 130 6.16 16.46 7.50
N ALA A 131 6.38 17.67 8.02
CA ALA A 131 6.75 18.82 7.18
C ALA A 131 8.01 18.56 6.33
N ALA A 132 9.02 17.89 6.90
CA ALA A 132 10.26 17.54 6.22
C ALA A 132 10.02 16.49 5.12
N ARG A 133 9.32 15.40 5.45
CA ARG A 133 9.00 14.32 4.48
C ARG A 133 8.13 14.83 3.34
N LEU A 134 7.18 15.73 3.61
CA LEU A 134 6.36 16.35 2.58
C LEU A 134 7.20 17.25 1.66
N LYS A 135 8.14 18.04 2.19
CA LYS A 135 9.09 18.82 1.37
C LYS A 135 9.95 17.91 0.50
N ALA A 136 10.43 16.79 1.03
CA ALA A 136 11.17 15.81 0.26
C ALA A 136 10.31 15.20 -0.87
N LEU A 137 9.05 14.86 -0.58
CA LEU A 137 8.10 14.32 -1.56
C LEU A 137 7.90 15.25 -2.76
N VAL A 138 7.88 16.57 -2.56
CA VAL A 138 7.61 17.55 -3.64
C VAL A 138 8.86 18.32 -4.08
N SER A 139 10.04 17.87 -3.69
CA SER A 139 11.33 18.58 -3.93
C SER A 139 11.74 18.57 -5.40
N GLU A 140 11.44 17.50 -6.13
CA GLU A 140 11.73 17.38 -7.55
C GLU A 140 10.57 17.87 -8.41
N GLN A 141 10.90 18.46 -9.56
CA GLN A 141 9.89 18.91 -10.51
C GLN A 141 8.98 17.75 -10.96
N GLY A 142 7.70 18.07 -11.17
CA GLY A 142 6.72 17.14 -11.73
C GLY A 142 5.88 16.36 -10.73
N PHE A 143 5.92 16.66 -9.42
CA PHE A 143 4.92 16.18 -8.45
C PHE A 143 4.69 17.23 -7.37
N SER A 144 3.47 17.73 -7.24
CA SER A 144 3.13 18.81 -6.31
C SER A 144 2.37 18.34 -5.08
N VAL A 145 2.14 19.24 -4.13
CA VAL A 145 1.30 18.96 -2.96
C VAL A 145 -0.13 18.64 -3.39
N GLU A 146 -0.62 19.28 -4.45
CA GLU A 146 -1.93 18.99 -5.03
C GLU A 146 -1.99 17.58 -5.64
N ASP A 147 -0.92 17.08 -6.26
CA ASP A 147 -0.86 15.70 -6.75
C ASP A 147 -0.91 14.69 -5.59
N ALA A 148 -0.18 14.97 -4.50
CA ALA A 148 -0.23 14.15 -3.28
C ALA A 148 -1.63 14.14 -2.66
N ARG A 149 -2.29 15.31 -2.60
CA ARG A 149 -3.67 15.44 -2.13
C ARG A 149 -4.63 14.67 -3.01
N GLU A 150 -4.45 14.71 -4.34
CA GLU A 150 -5.28 13.96 -5.29
C GLU A 150 -5.12 12.45 -5.14
N CYS A 151 -3.93 11.97 -4.81
CA CYS A 151 -3.71 10.57 -4.42
C CYS A 151 -4.56 10.18 -3.18
N LEU A 152 -4.65 11.05 -2.17
CA LEU A 152 -5.47 10.80 -0.97
C LEU A 152 -6.98 10.83 -1.26
N TYR A 153 -7.42 11.70 -2.19
CA TYR A 153 -8.80 11.66 -2.68
C TYR A 153 -9.09 10.32 -3.36
N GLN A 154 -8.26 9.90 -4.32
CA GLN A 154 -8.38 8.61 -4.99
C GLN A 154 -8.38 7.45 -3.97
N ALA A 155 -7.50 7.48 -2.96
CA ALA A 155 -7.44 6.46 -1.91
C ALA A 155 -8.76 6.28 -1.18
N THR A 156 -9.51 7.37 -0.94
CA THR A 156 -10.75 7.36 -0.14
C THR A 156 -11.80 6.43 -0.75
N ALA A 157 -11.85 6.29 -2.08
CA ALA A 157 -12.74 5.37 -2.78
C ALA A 157 -12.43 3.88 -2.48
N TYR A 158 -11.22 3.57 -2.04
CA TYR A 158 -10.73 2.21 -1.82
C TYR A 158 -10.59 1.85 -0.35
N ILE A 159 -10.10 2.79 0.48
CA ILE A 159 -9.85 2.56 1.91
C ILE A 159 -10.98 3.09 2.81
N GLY A 160 -11.94 3.83 2.23
CA GLY A 160 -13.06 4.44 2.92
C GLY A 160 -12.68 5.67 3.75
N ALA A 161 -13.69 6.48 4.09
CA ALA A 161 -13.52 7.74 4.84
C ALA A 161 -12.90 7.54 6.22
N GLY A 162 -13.14 6.39 6.88
CA GLY A 162 -12.61 6.11 8.21
C GLY A 162 -11.07 6.06 8.23
N ARG A 163 -10.46 5.38 7.26
CA ARG A 163 -8.99 5.33 7.13
C ARG A 163 -8.42 6.60 6.51
N SER A 164 -9.12 7.19 5.52
CA SER A 164 -8.59 8.38 4.86
C SER A 164 -8.64 9.63 5.73
N ALA A 165 -9.55 9.73 6.71
CA ALA A 165 -9.64 10.87 7.61
C ALA A 165 -8.33 11.17 8.37
N GLY A 166 -7.71 10.15 8.96
CA GLY A 166 -6.44 10.30 9.68
C GLY A 166 -5.29 10.70 8.75
N LEU A 167 -5.21 10.08 7.58
CA LEU A 167 -4.23 10.42 6.55
C LEU A 167 -4.37 11.87 6.06
N PHE A 168 -5.60 12.33 5.80
CA PHE A 168 -5.86 13.73 5.43
C PHE A 168 -5.48 14.69 6.56
N ALA A 169 -5.83 14.37 7.81
CA ALA A 169 -5.48 15.22 8.95
C ALA A 169 -3.97 15.38 9.11
N ALA A 170 -3.21 14.27 9.04
CA ALA A 170 -1.75 14.28 9.09
C ALA A 170 -1.14 15.02 7.89
N PHE A 171 -1.65 14.78 6.68
CA PHE A 171 -1.20 15.46 5.46
C PHE A 171 -1.41 16.98 5.53
N GLU A 172 -2.61 17.45 5.87
CA GLU A 172 -2.89 18.90 5.95
C GLU A 172 -2.11 19.58 7.09
N ALA A 173 -1.87 18.88 8.20
CA ALA A 173 -0.98 19.36 9.25
C ALA A 173 0.47 19.52 8.74
N ALA A 174 0.99 18.55 7.98
CA ALA A 174 2.31 18.63 7.36
C ALA A 174 2.40 19.76 6.32
N VAL A 175 1.35 19.96 5.50
CA VAL A 175 1.25 21.08 4.56
C VAL A 175 1.38 22.40 5.31
N LYS A 176 0.57 22.59 6.36
CA LYS A 176 0.59 23.81 7.19
C LYS A 176 1.96 24.07 7.82
N GLN A 177 2.58 23.05 8.41
CA GLN A 177 3.89 23.16 9.07
C GLN A 177 5.03 23.40 8.07
N SER A 178 4.94 22.84 6.85
CA SER A 178 5.98 22.99 5.83
C SER A 178 6.07 24.41 5.25
N GLY A 179 4.99 25.18 5.32
CA GLY A 179 4.85 26.47 4.64
C GLY A 179 4.68 26.36 3.12
N LEU A 180 4.51 25.15 2.58
CA LEU A 180 4.27 24.93 1.15
C LEU A 180 2.91 25.51 0.76
N LYS A 181 2.87 26.23 -0.36
CA LYS A 181 1.61 26.69 -0.96
C LYS A 181 0.98 25.52 -1.70
N ALA A 182 -0.26 25.21 -1.36
CA ALA A 182 -0.97 24.09 -1.95
C ALA A 182 -2.43 24.49 -2.19
N PRO A 183 -2.70 25.36 -3.19
CA PRO A 183 -4.06 25.76 -3.50
C PRO A 183 -4.91 24.51 -3.75
N ASP A 184 -6.08 24.48 -3.14
CA ASP A 184 -7.01 23.40 -3.41
C ASP A 184 -7.55 23.59 -4.84
N ARG A 185 -7.06 22.77 -5.78
CA ARG A 185 -7.54 22.74 -7.17
C ARG A 185 -8.85 21.97 -7.29
N THR A 186 -9.38 21.48 -6.17
CA THR A 186 -10.35 20.41 -6.19
C THR A 186 -11.75 20.93 -5.97
N ARG A 187 -12.47 21.10 -7.09
CA ARG A 187 -13.91 21.28 -7.05
C ARG A 187 -14.54 19.97 -7.52
N ALA A 188 -15.53 19.48 -6.79
CA ALA A 188 -16.41 18.47 -7.32
C ALA A 188 -17.02 19.01 -8.62
N GLU A 189 -16.82 18.31 -9.73
CA GLU A 189 -17.43 18.70 -10.99
C GLU A 189 -18.96 18.60 -10.86
N GLN A 190 -19.66 19.56 -11.46
CA GLN A 190 -21.12 19.58 -11.50
C GLN A 190 -21.62 18.83 -12.73
N GLY A 191 -22.79 18.19 -12.63
CA GLY A 191 -23.43 17.51 -13.76
C GLY A 191 -23.90 16.09 -13.44
N ASP A 192 -24.20 15.31 -14.48
CA ASP A 192 -24.62 13.90 -14.35
C ASP A 192 -23.40 13.00 -14.08
N ARG A 193 -23.10 12.88 -12.79
CA ARG A 193 -21.99 12.07 -12.26
C ARG A 193 -22.09 10.60 -12.68
N ARG A 194 -23.29 10.03 -12.73
CA ARG A 194 -23.48 8.61 -13.09
C ARG A 194 -23.16 8.39 -14.56
N ARG A 195 -23.66 9.24 -15.45
CA ARG A 195 -23.33 9.17 -16.88
C ARG A 195 -21.83 9.33 -17.11
N LYS A 196 -21.22 10.39 -16.54
CA LYS A 196 -19.77 10.63 -16.64
C LYS A 196 -18.96 9.44 -16.12
N GLY A 197 -19.35 8.92 -14.96
CA GLY A 197 -18.70 7.78 -14.35
C GLY A 197 -18.79 6.52 -15.20
N ASN A 198 -19.96 6.23 -15.81
CA ASN A 198 -20.08 5.09 -16.71
C ASN A 198 -19.26 5.28 -18.00
N ASP A 199 -19.20 6.49 -18.55
CA ASP A 199 -18.32 6.81 -19.69
C ASP A 199 -16.85 6.54 -19.35
N LEU A 200 -16.39 6.92 -18.14
CA LEU A 200 -15.03 6.62 -17.66
C LEU A 200 -14.81 5.11 -17.46
N GLN A 201 -15.79 4.39 -16.92
CA GLN A 201 -15.72 2.93 -16.81
C GLN A 201 -15.56 2.29 -18.19
N ILE A 202 -16.35 2.71 -19.18
CA ILE A 202 -16.29 2.19 -20.55
C ILE A 202 -14.94 2.49 -21.19
N ALA A 203 -14.44 3.73 -21.03
CA ALA A 203 -13.13 4.11 -21.55
C ALA A 203 -12.00 3.27 -20.93
N GLY A 204 -12.11 2.92 -19.65
CA GLY A 204 -11.10 2.17 -18.90
C GLY A 204 -11.15 0.65 -19.06
N PHE A 205 -12.35 0.07 -19.06
CA PHE A 205 -12.59 -1.38 -18.97
C PHE A 205 -13.29 -1.95 -20.21
N GLY A 206 -13.62 -1.10 -21.18
CA GLY A 206 -14.30 -1.47 -22.42
C GLY A 206 -15.83 -1.53 -22.30
N GLU A 207 -16.48 -1.69 -23.46
CA GLU A 207 -17.94 -1.63 -23.60
C GLU A 207 -18.70 -2.65 -22.74
N GLY A 208 -18.05 -3.75 -22.37
CA GLY A 208 -18.58 -4.78 -21.49
C GLY A 208 -19.00 -4.30 -20.10
N ILE A 209 -18.56 -3.11 -19.64
CA ILE A 209 -18.93 -2.54 -18.34
C ILE A 209 -20.11 -1.54 -18.42
N ARG A 210 -20.63 -1.21 -19.61
CA ARG A 210 -21.75 -0.27 -19.74
C ARG A 210 -22.90 -0.69 -18.83
N ASN A 211 -23.46 0.30 -18.12
CA ASN A 211 -24.54 0.14 -17.16
C ASN A 211 -24.34 -1.07 -16.22
N PHE A 212 -23.14 -1.22 -15.65
CA PHE A 212 -22.83 -2.37 -14.80
C PHE A 212 -23.83 -2.57 -13.65
N TRP A 213 -24.51 -1.51 -13.21
CA TRP A 213 -25.59 -1.62 -12.21
C TRP A 213 -26.78 -2.48 -12.63
N GLU A 214 -27.09 -2.53 -13.93
CA GLU A 214 -28.14 -3.38 -14.50
C GLU A 214 -27.71 -4.86 -14.55
N LYS A 215 -26.41 -5.15 -14.33
CA LYS A 215 -25.83 -6.49 -14.42
C LYS A 215 -25.71 -7.12 -13.05
N GLY A 216 -26.50 -8.15 -12.79
CA GLY A 216 -26.43 -8.96 -11.57
C GLY A 216 -27.64 -8.79 -10.66
N PRO A 217 -27.57 -9.28 -9.41
CA PRO A 217 -28.71 -9.26 -8.49
C PRO A 217 -29.23 -7.84 -8.23
N ARG A 218 -30.55 -7.68 -8.10
CA ARG A 218 -31.21 -6.36 -7.96
C ARG A 218 -30.91 -5.68 -6.62
N ASP A 219 -30.76 -6.46 -5.56
CA ASP A 219 -30.42 -6.02 -4.21
C ASP A 219 -29.02 -5.40 -4.11
N THR A 220 -28.12 -5.75 -5.02
CA THR A 220 -26.77 -5.17 -5.14
C THR A 220 -26.65 -4.11 -6.24
N ALA A 221 -27.72 -3.78 -6.94
CA ALA A 221 -27.70 -2.72 -7.95
C ALA A 221 -27.29 -1.35 -7.37
N PRO A 222 -27.78 -0.90 -6.19
CA PRO A 222 -27.43 0.41 -5.66
C PRO A 222 -25.92 0.64 -5.45
N VAL A 223 -25.17 -0.37 -5.01
CA VAL A 223 -23.72 -0.22 -4.83
C VAL A 223 -23.00 -0.13 -6.18
N ARG A 224 -23.49 -0.82 -7.21
CA ARG A 224 -22.96 -0.71 -8.58
C ARG A 224 -23.32 0.63 -9.23
N GLU A 225 -24.47 1.21 -8.89
CA GLU A 225 -24.83 2.58 -9.30
C GLU A 225 -23.87 3.59 -8.67
N LEU A 226 -23.64 3.49 -7.36
CA LEU A 226 -22.68 4.30 -6.63
C LEU A 226 -21.24 4.07 -7.10
N LEU A 227 -20.90 2.88 -7.58
CA LEU A 227 -19.60 2.64 -8.21
C LEU A 227 -19.45 3.54 -9.44
N ALA A 228 -20.44 3.57 -10.34
CA ALA A 228 -20.39 4.49 -11.48
C ALA A 228 -20.43 5.96 -11.01
N GLU A 229 -21.40 6.31 -10.17
CA GLU A 229 -21.68 7.71 -9.81
C GLU A 229 -20.67 8.34 -8.87
N ASN A 230 -20.29 7.67 -7.78
CA ASN A 230 -19.36 8.19 -6.78
C ASN A 230 -17.93 7.75 -7.08
N CYS A 231 -17.63 6.45 -7.21
CA CYS A 231 -16.25 6.01 -7.43
C CYS A 231 -15.68 6.61 -8.74
N PHE A 232 -16.35 6.39 -9.87
CA PHE A 232 -15.88 6.94 -11.14
C PHE A 232 -16.26 8.41 -11.35
N GLY A 233 -17.50 8.78 -11.04
CA GLY A 233 -18.04 10.12 -11.27
C GLY A 233 -17.53 11.21 -10.32
N ASP A 234 -17.11 10.88 -9.09
CA ASP A 234 -16.51 11.86 -8.17
C ASP A 234 -15.00 11.75 -8.04
N TYR A 235 -14.42 10.54 -7.99
CA TYR A 235 -12.99 10.38 -7.72
C TYR A 235 -12.16 10.29 -9.01
N TYR A 236 -12.48 9.36 -9.91
CA TYR A 236 -11.73 9.23 -11.17
C TYR A 236 -11.91 10.42 -12.12
N ALA A 237 -13.07 11.06 -12.04
CA ALA A 237 -13.45 12.24 -12.81
C ALA A 237 -12.64 13.51 -12.51
N ARG A 238 -11.84 13.51 -11.43
CA ARG A 238 -11.10 14.68 -10.96
C ARG A 238 -9.87 14.96 -11.83
N PRO A 239 -9.43 16.22 -11.94
CA PRO A 239 -8.19 16.55 -12.62
C PRO A 239 -6.96 16.18 -11.77
N GLY A 240 -5.76 16.33 -12.34
CA GLY A 240 -4.48 16.18 -11.62
C GLY A 240 -3.75 14.89 -11.97
N LEU A 241 -4.41 13.73 -11.85
CA LEU A 241 -3.87 12.44 -12.26
C LEU A 241 -4.48 11.99 -13.59
N THR A 242 -3.62 11.57 -14.52
CA THR A 242 -4.04 10.88 -15.74
C THR A 242 -4.65 9.52 -15.43
N TRP A 243 -5.37 8.93 -16.39
CA TRP A 243 -5.94 7.59 -16.22
C TRP A 243 -4.88 6.54 -15.89
N ALA A 244 -3.75 6.54 -16.60
CA ALA A 244 -2.65 5.62 -16.35
C ALA A 244 -2.03 5.82 -14.95
N GLU A 245 -1.96 7.06 -14.45
CA GLU A 245 -1.50 7.35 -13.10
C GLU A 245 -2.48 6.89 -12.02
N ARG A 246 -3.79 7.06 -12.25
CA ARG A 246 -4.84 6.54 -11.34
C ARG A 246 -4.80 5.03 -11.25
N GLU A 247 -4.65 4.34 -12.39
CA GLU A 247 -4.54 2.88 -12.38
C GLU A 247 -3.25 2.40 -11.73
N LEU A 248 -2.12 3.10 -11.93
CA LEU A 248 -0.86 2.79 -11.24
C LEU A 248 -0.99 2.99 -9.72
N PHE A 249 -1.61 4.10 -9.30
CA PHE A 249 -1.92 4.39 -7.90
C PHE A 249 -2.80 3.29 -7.30
N THR A 250 -3.92 2.97 -7.95
CA THR A 250 -4.88 1.99 -7.47
C THR A 250 -4.25 0.60 -7.34
N PHE A 251 -3.52 0.13 -8.35
CA PHE A 251 -2.81 -1.16 -8.28
C PHE A 251 -1.85 -1.19 -7.09
N SER A 252 -1.08 -0.11 -6.91
CA SER A 252 -0.11 0.00 -5.82
C SER A 252 -0.79 0.03 -4.45
N LEU A 253 -1.91 0.74 -4.33
CA LEU A 253 -2.70 0.82 -3.09
C LEU A 253 -3.29 -0.54 -2.72
N LEU A 254 -3.86 -1.26 -3.69
CA LEU A 254 -4.41 -2.60 -3.48
C LEU A 254 -3.31 -3.60 -3.08
N ALA A 255 -2.12 -3.49 -3.66
CA ALA A 255 -0.96 -4.29 -3.25
C ALA A 255 -0.58 -3.98 -1.79
N SER A 256 -0.63 -2.70 -1.38
CA SER A 256 -0.35 -2.28 -0.01
C SER A 256 -1.41 -2.70 1.01
N LEU A 257 -2.67 -2.88 0.59
CA LEU A 257 -3.70 -3.44 1.47
C LEU A 257 -3.46 -4.93 1.76
N GLY A 258 -2.90 -5.70 0.81
CA GLY A 258 -2.43 -7.07 1.04
C GLY A 258 -3.49 -8.19 1.02
N PHE A 259 -4.79 -7.88 1.09
CA PHE A 259 -5.88 -8.89 1.18
C PHE A 259 -7.02 -8.70 0.15
N VAL A 260 -6.73 -8.14 -1.03
CA VAL A 260 -7.73 -7.89 -2.10
C VAL A 260 -7.34 -8.52 -3.46
N PRO A 261 -7.11 -9.85 -3.54
CA PRO A 261 -6.54 -10.47 -4.75
C PRO A 261 -7.33 -10.28 -6.05
N PRO A 262 -8.68 -10.41 -6.09
CA PRO A 262 -9.42 -10.23 -7.34
C PRO A 262 -9.31 -8.81 -7.90
N GLN A 263 -9.36 -7.80 -7.02
CA GLN A 263 -9.23 -6.40 -7.40
C GLN A 263 -7.80 -6.08 -7.82
N LEU A 264 -6.79 -6.63 -7.13
CA LEU A 264 -5.39 -6.47 -7.50
C LEU A 264 -5.10 -7.01 -8.91
N LEU A 265 -5.62 -8.20 -9.24
CA LEU A 265 -5.53 -8.76 -10.59
C LEU A 265 -6.28 -7.92 -11.63
N ALA A 266 -7.49 -7.46 -11.32
CA ALA A 266 -8.28 -6.62 -12.22
C ALA A 266 -7.55 -5.31 -12.56
N HIS A 267 -6.96 -4.64 -11.56
CA HIS A 267 -6.20 -3.41 -11.77
C HIS A 267 -4.81 -3.66 -12.38
N ALA A 268 -4.20 -4.83 -12.20
CA ALA A 268 -3.02 -5.22 -12.99
C ALA A 268 -3.36 -5.32 -14.49
N LYS A 269 -4.51 -5.93 -14.84
CA LYS A 269 -5.00 -5.98 -16.24
C LYS A 269 -5.34 -4.60 -16.80
N ALA A 270 -6.00 -3.76 -16.01
CA ALA A 270 -6.33 -2.39 -16.41
C ALA A 270 -5.06 -1.55 -16.69
N ASN A 271 -4.02 -1.72 -15.87
CA ASN A 271 -2.72 -1.09 -16.11
C ASN A 271 -2.10 -1.51 -17.45
N LEU A 272 -2.10 -2.82 -17.77
CA LEU A 272 -1.61 -3.30 -19.06
C LEU A 272 -2.40 -2.68 -20.22
N ALA A 273 -3.72 -2.56 -20.08
CA ALA A 273 -4.60 -1.97 -21.10
C ALA A 273 -4.36 -0.46 -21.31
N CYS A 274 -3.95 0.28 -20.27
CA CYS A 274 -3.68 1.72 -20.37
C CYS A 274 -2.19 2.07 -20.63
N GLY A 275 -1.37 1.08 -21.00
CA GLY A 275 0.03 1.29 -21.40
C GLY A 275 1.04 1.21 -20.25
N ASN A 276 0.60 0.94 -19.01
CA ASN A 276 1.49 0.58 -17.91
C ASN A 276 1.92 -0.88 -18.04
N GLY A 277 2.91 -1.12 -18.90
CA GLY A 277 3.43 -2.45 -19.19
C GLY A 277 4.05 -3.15 -17.97
N ARG A 278 4.27 -4.47 -18.10
CA ARG A 278 4.80 -5.35 -17.04
C ARG A 278 6.04 -4.79 -16.31
N GLY A 279 7.00 -4.23 -17.06
CA GLY A 279 8.21 -3.64 -16.47
C GLY A 279 7.91 -2.50 -15.49
N LYS A 280 6.95 -1.64 -15.85
CA LYS A 280 6.49 -0.54 -15.00
C LYS A 280 5.81 -1.06 -13.73
N LEU A 281 4.94 -2.06 -13.86
CA LEU A 281 4.26 -2.68 -12.73
C LEU A 281 5.24 -3.35 -11.77
N LEU A 282 6.25 -4.08 -12.27
CA LEU A 282 7.28 -4.63 -11.40
C LEU A 282 8.11 -3.54 -10.70
N ALA A 283 8.45 -2.45 -11.40
CA ALA A 283 9.15 -1.33 -10.78
C ALA A 283 8.32 -0.64 -9.68
N ALA A 284 6.99 -0.58 -9.83
CA ALA A 284 6.09 -0.16 -8.76
C ALA A 284 6.15 -1.15 -7.58
N VAL A 285 6.05 -2.45 -7.82
CA VAL A 285 6.13 -3.48 -6.76
C VAL A 285 7.48 -3.44 -6.01
N TRP A 286 8.60 -3.23 -6.71
CA TRP A 286 9.90 -3.01 -6.06
C TRP A 286 9.93 -1.76 -5.18
N THR A 287 9.30 -0.67 -5.62
CA THR A 287 9.17 0.56 -4.84
C THR A 287 8.34 0.34 -3.57
N LEU A 288 7.34 -0.56 -3.62
CA LEU A 288 6.50 -0.88 -2.48
C LEU A 288 7.18 -1.78 -1.45
N LEU A 289 8.16 -2.61 -1.83
CA LEU A 289 8.73 -3.63 -0.95
C LEU A 289 9.19 -3.09 0.42
N PRO A 290 9.93 -1.97 0.54
CA PRO A 290 10.32 -1.42 1.83
C PRO A 290 9.12 -1.05 2.72
N TRP A 291 7.99 -0.70 2.10
CA TRP A 291 6.78 -0.22 2.77
C TRP A 291 5.83 -1.33 3.20
N ILE A 292 5.70 -2.38 2.37
CA ILE A 292 4.64 -3.39 2.52
C ILE A 292 5.17 -4.78 2.87
N GLY A 293 6.49 -4.97 2.87
CA GLY A 293 7.15 -6.23 3.18
C GLY A 293 6.92 -7.33 2.12
N TYR A 294 7.49 -8.50 2.40
CA TYR A 294 7.59 -9.57 1.40
C TYR A 294 6.26 -10.23 0.99
N PRO A 295 5.34 -10.61 1.89
CA PRO A 295 4.13 -11.33 1.49
C PRO A 295 3.25 -10.53 0.50
N SER A 296 2.97 -9.26 0.81
CA SER A 296 2.18 -8.39 -0.06
C SER A 296 2.90 -8.11 -1.40
N THR A 297 4.24 -7.96 -1.37
CA THR A 297 5.05 -7.81 -2.58
C THR A 297 4.96 -9.05 -3.48
N LEU A 298 5.11 -10.25 -2.93
CA LEU A 298 5.04 -11.50 -3.69
C LEU A 298 3.63 -11.74 -4.26
N ASN A 299 2.58 -11.40 -3.51
CA ASN A 299 1.21 -11.44 -4.01
C ASN A 299 1.00 -10.48 -5.19
N ALA A 300 1.59 -9.28 -5.13
CA ALA A 300 1.53 -8.32 -6.23
C ALA A 300 2.28 -8.80 -7.48
N ILE A 301 3.46 -9.42 -7.32
CA ILE A 301 4.17 -10.06 -8.44
C ILE A 301 3.30 -11.14 -9.09
N SER A 302 2.69 -12.01 -8.27
CA SER A 302 1.79 -13.06 -8.76
C SER A 302 0.60 -12.50 -9.54
N ALA A 303 0.00 -11.41 -9.08
CA ALA A 303 -1.08 -10.73 -9.81
C ALA A 303 -0.61 -10.15 -11.16
N VAL A 304 0.61 -9.58 -11.21
CA VAL A 304 1.20 -9.08 -12.46
C VAL A 304 1.46 -10.22 -13.44
N ASP A 305 2.02 -11.34 -12.97
CA ASP A 305 2.28 -12.51 -13.81
C ASP A 305 0.99 -13.12 -14.37
N GLN A 306 -0.05 -13.25 -13.53
CA GLN A 306 -1.38 -13.69 -13.96
C GLN A 306 -2.04 -12.73 -14.94
N ALA A 307 -1.85 -11.41 -14.80
CA ALA A 307 -2.38 -10.43 -15.73
C ALA A 307 -1.69 -10.50 -17.11
N CYS A 308 -0.41 -10.92 -17.14
CA CYS A 308 0.35 -11.09 -18.37
C CYS A 308 0.12 -12.46 -19.04
N ALA A 309 -0.35 -13.45 -18.29
CA ALA A 309 -0.73 -14.75 -18.83
C ALA A 309 -1.97 -14.61 -19.71
N LYS A 310 -1.92 -15.23 -20.90
CA LYS A 310 -3.02 -15.25 -21.88
C LYS A 310 -4.15 -16.17 -21.44
#